data_AF-A0AAN8ZSG1-F1
#
_entry.id   AF-A0AAN8ZSG1-F1
#
_cell.length_a   1.000
_cell.length_b   1.000
_cell.length_c   1.000
_cell.angle_alpha   90.00
_cell.angle_beta   90.00
_cell.angle_gamma   90.00
#
_symmetry.space_group_name_H-M   'P 1'
#
loop_
_entity.id
_entity.type
_entity.pdbx_description
1 polymer ?
#
loop_
_entity_poly.entity_id
_entity_poly.type
_entity_poly.pdbx_seq_one_letter_code
_entity_poly.pdbx_strand_id
1 'polypeptide(L)'
;MKSTGNADATVVVMVVDCVDFDGSFPKLAAKSLFKAREGSNVKLSKKLPKLVLVATKVDLLPSQISPTRLDRWVRHRAKAGGAPKISGVYLVSARKGLGVRNLLSFIKELADPRGNVWVIRAQDAGKSTPPCFCQEGVKITKLTEAAVPGTTLGILRIGGILSAKAKMYDTPGLLHPYLMSMRLNREKQKMVEIRKELQPRTYGMNVGQAVHVGGLMRLDLNMASVETTYVTVWASPNVSLHIGKTENADDVYKKHVGVQLQDREAYRLNNYIWLGHPTAAAIFGCAFCVFSCFANRVSELGKWEARELKVTGTSWDTNGIVIAAAGLGWFSLGLKGEATLSLWTCGGIEIILREPAPSLERPWILVTQSNIRCHWKPKQTGIPNKEKA
;
A
#
# COMPACT_ATOMS: atom_id res chain seq x y z
N MET A 1 -5.25 43.24 18.87
CA MET A 1 -6.35 43.33 17.87
C MET A 1 -7.33 42.19 18.13
N LYS A 2 -8.58 42.52 18.50
CA LYS A 2 -9.65 41.55 18.73
C LYS A 2 -10.01 40.88 17.40
N SER A 3 -9.95 39.55 17.32
CA SER A 3 -10.43 38.80 16.16
C SER A 3 -11.95 38.95 16.10
N THR A 4 -12.41 39.63 15.05
CA THR A 4 -13.81 39.73 14.69
C THR A 4 -14.37 38.32 14.47
N GLY A 5 -15.34 37.95 15.30
CA GLY A 5 -16.02 36.66 15.21
C GLY A 5 -16.64 36.50 13.83
N ASN A 6 -16.14 35.54 13.06
CA ASN A 6 -16.56 35.30 11.70
C ASN A 6 -16.70 33.78 11.48
N ALA A 7 -17.78 33.41 10.79
CA ALA A 7 -18.25 32.08 10.36
C ALA A 7 -17.41 30.83 10.72
N ASP A 8 -18.06 29.80 11.29
CA ASP A 8 -17.48 28.49 11.64
C ASP A 8 -16.51 27.94 10.57
N ALA A 9 -15.21 28.14 10.78
CA ALA A 9 -14.20 27.60 9.88
C ALA A 9 -14.31 26.08 9.83
N THR A 10 -14.48 25.56 8.62
CA THR A 10 -14.51 24.12 8.37
C THR A 10 -13.14 23.67 7.88
N VAL A 11 -12.55 22.70 8.57
CA VAL A 11 -11.29 22.07 8.17
C VAL A 11 -11.60 20.64 7.76
N VAL A 12 -11.13 20.24 6.58
CA VAL A 12 -11.24 18.85 6.11
C VAL A 12 -9.84 18.25 6.15
N VAL A 13 -9.70 17.16 6.89
CA VAL A 13 -8.47 16.39 7.05
C VAL A 13 -8.61 15.11 6.23
N MET A 14 -7.90 15.01 5.11
CA MET A 14 -7.84 13.80 4.30
C MET A 14 -6.68 12.94 4.76
N VAL A 15 -6.96 11.71 5.18
CA VAL A 15 -5.95 10.75 5.64
C VAL A 15 -5.67 9.75 4.54
N VAL A 16 -4.41 9.64 4.15
CA VAL A 16 -3.92 8.74 3.10
C VAL A 16 -2.77 7.90 3.60
N ASP A 17 -2.58 6.72 3.01
CA ASP A 17 -1.46 5.83 3.28
C ASP A 17 -0.31 6.16 2.32
N CYS A 18 0.91 6.36 2.82
CA CYS A 18 2.06 6.60 1.94
C CYS A 18 2.43 5.39 1.07
N VAL A 19 2.16 4.19 1.57
CA VAL A 19 2.49 2.93 0.89
C VAL A 19 1.51 2.67 -0.26
N ASP A 20 0.22 2.85 0.00
CA ASP A 20 -0.84 2.72 -1.01
C ASP A 20 -1.59 4.05 -1.19
N PHE A 21 -0.86 5.07 -1.64
CA PHE A 21 -1.42 6.41 -1.81
C PHE A 21 -2.64 6.41 -2.72
N ASP A 22 -2.53 5.74 -3.85
CA ASP A 22 -3.58 5.81 -4.86
C ASP A 22 -4.83 5.02 -4.48
N GLY A 23 -4.66 3.90 -3.78
CA GLY A 23 -5.75 3.12 -3.21
C GLY A 23 -6.46 3.84 -2.06
N SER A 24 -5.72 4.63 -1.28
CA SER A 24 -6.24 5.34 -0.10
C SER A 24 -6.73 6.76 -0.38
N PHE A 25 -6.30 7.40 -1.47
CA PHE A 25 -6.67 8.77 -1.78
C PHE A 25 -8.14 8.86 -2.20
N PRO A 26 -8.98 9.66 -1.51
CA PRO A 26 -10.42 9.74 -1.81
C PRO A 26 -10.67 10.65 -3.02
N LYS A 27 -10.37 10.16 -4.23
CA LYS A 27 -10.43 10.89 -5.51
C LYS A 27 -11.79 11.58 -5.73
N LEU A 28 -12.89 10.87 -5.46
CA LEU A 28 -14.25 11.39 -5.65
C LEU A 28 -14.58 12.52 -4.67
N ALA A 29 -14.22 12.35 -3.39
CA ALA A 29 -14.45 13.38 -2.38
C ALA A 29 -13.59 14.62 -2.65
N ALA A 30 -12.32 14.42 -3.03
CA ALA A 30 -11.44 15.51 -3.43
C ALA A 30 -12.01 16.28 -4.62
N LYS A 31 -12.30 15.61 -5.75
CA LYS A 31 -12.87 16.25 -6.94
C LYS A 31 -14.18 16.98 -6.63
N SER A 32 -15.07 16.40 -5.84
CA SER A 32 -16.34 17.03 -5.47
C SER A 32 -16.13 18.29 -4.62
N LEU A 33 -15.21 18.23 -3.66
CA LEU A 33 -14.87 19.37 -2.79
C LEU A 33 -14.17 20.49 -3.57
N PHE A 34 -13.31 20.17 -4.54
CA PHE A 34 -12.68 21.16 -5.41
C PHE A 34 -13.63 21.72 -6.47
N LYS A 35 -14.51 20.92 -7.06
CA LYS A 35 -15.56 21.40 -7.97
C LYS A 35 -16.51 22.37 -7.27
N ALA A 36 -16.93 22.05 -6.05
CA ALA A 36 -17.73 22.96 -5.21
C ALA A 36 -16.99 24.27 -4.88
N ARG A 37 -15.64 24.22 -4.87
CA ARG A 37 -14.77 25.36 -4.61
C ARG A 37 -14.52 26.24 -5.84
N GLU A 38 -14.47 25.66 -7.03
CA GLU A 38 -14.25 26.37 -8.30
C GLU A 38 -15.55 26.98 -8.85
N GLY A 39 -16.70 26.34 -8.61
CA GLY A 39 -18.01 26.84 -9.05
C GLY A 39 -18.56 28.03 -8.26
N SER A 40 -17.91 28.44 -7.17
CA SER A 40 -18.36 29.57 -6.35
C SER A 40 -17.75 30.89 -6.83
N ASN A 41 -18.58 31.79 -7.36
CA ASN A 41 -18.22 33.15 -7.75
C ASN A 41 -17.42 33.89 -6.65
N VAL A 42 -16.49 34.73 -7.09
CA VAL A 42 -15.38 35.43 -6.40
C VAL A 42 -15.72 36.12 -5.06
N LYS A 43 -16.99 36.27 -4.68
CA LYS A 43 -17.43 36.82 -3.38
C LYS A 43 -17.59 35.78 -2.25
N LEU A 44 -17.55 34.47 -2.55
CA LEU A 44 -17.69 33.38 -1.57
C LEU A 44 -16.35 32.80 -1.06
N SER A 45 -15.22 33.47 -1.37
CA SER A 45 -13.87 32.96 -1.07
C SER A 45 -13.56 32.85 0.44
N LYS A 46 -14.33 33.52 1.31
CA LYS A 46 -14.15 33.51 2.76
C LYS A 46 -14.71 32.26 3.47
N LYS A 47 -15.44 31.37 2.79
CA LYS A 47 -16.18 30.25 3.42
C LYS A 47 -15.79 28.85 2.91
N LEU A 48 -14.67 28.73 2.22
CA LEU A 48 -14.20 27.46 1.66
C LEU A 48 -13.49 26.63 2.73
N PRO A 49 -13.76 25.31 2.79
CA PRO A 49 -13.09 24.45 3.76
C PRO A 49 -11.58 24.43 3.51
N LYS A 50 -10.80 24.59 4.58
CA LYS A 50 -9.34 24.44 4.52
C LYS A 50 -9.03 22.95 4.42
N LEU A 51 -8.24 22.55 3.43
CA LEU A 51 -7.93 21.15 3.19
C LEU A 51 -6.53 20.82 3.69
N VAL A 52 -6.44 19.86 4.61
CA VAL A 52 -5.19 19.33 5.14
C VAL A 52 -5.05 17.89 4.69
N LEU A 53 -3.91 17.53 4.12
CA LEU A 53 -3.61 16.17 3.72
C LEU A 53 -2.63 15.56 4.74
N VAL A 54 -2.98 14.39 5.24
CA VAL A 54 -2.20 13.66 6.25
C VAL A 54 -1.75 12.34 5.64
N ALA A 55 -0.45 12.23 5.38
CA ALA A 55 0.15 11.03 4.83
C ALA A 55 0.67 10.16 5.98
N THR A 56 0.03 9.01 6.18
CA THR A 56 0.25 8.08 7.29
C THR A 56 1.19 6.94 6.92
N LYS A 57 1.59 6.16 7.93
CA LYS A 57 2.46 4.98 7.79
C LYS A 57 3.83 5.28 7.17
N VAL A 58 4.34 6.49 7.40
CA VAL A 58 5.67 6.93 6.94
C VAL A 58 6.77 6.04 7.52
N ASP A 59 6.53 5.41 8.67
CA ASP A 59 7.44 4.45 9.31
C ASP A 59 7.63 3.13 8.55
N LEU A 60 6.75 2.82 7.60
CA LEU A 60 6.86 1.63 6.75
C LEU A 60 7.71 1.87 5.51
N LEU A 61 8.02 3.13 5.20
CA LEU A 61 8.89 3.45 4.08
C LEU A 61 10.35 3.27 4.48
N PRO A 62 11.24 2.96 3.51
CA PRO A 62 12.67 2.89 3.76
C PRO A 62 13.22 4.20 4.36
N SER A 63 14.05 4.08 5.39
CA SER A 63 14.65 5.23 6.08
C SER A 63 15.44 6.20 5.18
N GLN A 64 15.86 5.77 3.98
CA GLN A 64 16.58 6.58 3.00
C GLN A 64 15.70 7.62 2.27
N ILE A 65 14.38 7.56 2.43
CA ILE A 65 13.47 8.53 1.81
C ILE A 65 13.52 9.84 2.59
N SER A 66 13.95 10.93 1.93
CA SER A 66 13.96 12.23 2.57
C SER A 66 12.53 12.78 2.75
N PRO A 67 12.16 13.30 3.94
CA PRO A 67 10.82 13.83 4.20
C PRO A 67 10.42 14.94 3.22
N THR A 68 11.36 15.80 2.82
CA THR A 68 11.12 16.89 1.86
C THR A 68 10.76 16.37 0.47
N ARG A 69 11.43 15.31 -0.02
CA ARG A 69 11.08 14.72 -1.31
C ARG A 69 9.72 14.01 -1.23
N LEU A 70 9.46 13.31 -0.12
CA LEU A 70 8.17 12.64 0.10
C LEU A 70 7.00 13.64 0.14
N ASP A 71 7.14 14.76 0.85
CA ASP A 71 6.15 15.85 0.86
C ASP A 71 5.84 16.34 -0.57
N ARG A 72 6.89 16.62 -1.37
CA ARG A 72 6.73 17.06 -2.76
C ARG A 72 6.00 16.02 -3.61
N TRP A 73 6.36 14.74 -3.46
CA TRP A 73 5.72 13.64 -4.18
C TRP A 73 4.24 13.50 -3.79
N VAL A 74 3.92 13.54 -2.51
CA VAL A 74 2.53 13.50 -2.00
C VAL A 74 1.70 14.67 -2.55
N ARG A 75 2.24 15.89 -2.56
CA ARG A 75 1.56 17.06 -3.16
C ARG A 75 1.31 16.88 -4.65
N HIS A 76 2.30 16.38 -5.38
CA HIS A 76 2.19 16.14 -6.81
C HIS A 76 1.12 15.08 -7.11
N ARG A 77 1.11 13.97 -6.37
CA ARG A 77 0.08 12.93 -6.51
C ARG A 77 -1.31 13.42 -6.11
N ALA A 78 -1.43 14.21 -5.06
CA ALA A 78 -2.71 14.77 -4.66
C ALA A 78 -3.25 15.74 -5.73
N LYS A 79 -2.38 16.54 -6.36
CA LYS A 79 -2.75 17.37 -7.52
C LYS A 79 -3.27 16.51 -8.67
N ALA A 80 -2.59 15.43 -9.02
CA ALA A 80 -3.04 14.47 -10.03
C ALA A 80 -4.36 13.77 -9.66
N GLY A 81 -4.60 13.54 -8.37
CA GLY A 81 -5.85 12.98 -7.83
C GLY A 81 -7.04 13.93 -7.83
N GLY A 82 -6.87 15.20 -8.22
CA GLY A 82 -7.92 16.22 -8.23
C GLY A 82 -7.94 17.13 -7.00
N ALA A 83 -6.83 17.20 -6.25
CA ALA A 83 -6.64 18.14 -5.14
C ALA A 83 -5.48 19.12 -5.39
N PRO A 84 -5.65 20.14 -6.24
CA PRO A 84 -4.56 21.04 -6.63
C PRO A 84 -4.13 22.03 -5.55
N LYS A 85 -5.03 22.44 -4.64
CA LYS A 85 -4.75 23.47 -3.63
C LYS A 85 -5.00 22.96 -2.21
N ILE A 86 -3.94 22.44 -1.58
CA ILE A 86 -3.93 21.90 -0.22
C ILE A 86 -3.26 22.91 0.70
N SER A 87 -3.86 23.16 1.88
CA SER A 87 -3.35 24.11 2.88
C SER A 87 -2.06 23.63 3.56
N GLY A 88 -1.91 22.32 3.74
CA GLY A 88 -0.72 21.71 4.33
C GLY A 88 -0.70 20.21 4.11
N VAL A 89 0.51 19.64 4.06
CA VAL A 89 0.75 18.20 4.02
C VAL A 89 1.55 17.84 5.26
N TYR A 90 1.09 16.81 5.99
CA TYR A 90 1.75 16.33 7.20
C TYR A 90 2.07 14.85 7.05
N LEU A 91 3.35 14.53 7.24
CA LEU A 91 3.87 13.17 7.28
C LEU A 91 3.77 12.66 8.72
N VAL A 92 3.03 11.57 8.94
CA VAL A 92 2.79 11.02 10.28
C VAL A 92 3.00 9.52 10.35
N SER A 93 3.38 9.04 11.52
CA SER A 93 3.29 7.63 11.91
C SER A 93 2.42 7.50 13.14
N ALA A 94 1.23 6.92 12.99
CA ALA A 94 0.34 6.66 14.12
C ALA A 94 0.96 5.64 15.09
N ARG A 95 1.73 4.68 14.58
CA ARG A 95 2.38 3.63 15.40
C ARG A 95 3.53 4.17 16.24
N LYS A 96 4.38 5.02 15.65
CA LYS A 96 5.54 5.61 16.33
C LYS A 96 5.25 6.97 16.99
N GLY A 97 4.03 7.52 16.82
CA GLY A 97 3.66 8.86 17.30
C GLY A 97 4.36 10.01 16.57
N LEU A 98 5.03 9.75 15.43
CA LEU A 98 5.80 10.76 14.70
C LEU A 98 4.87 11.76 13.99
N GLY A 99 5.18 13.06 14.07
CA GLY A 99 4.47 14.13 13.36
C GLY A 99 3.06 14.46 13.87
N VAL A 100 2.51 13.63 14.77
CA VAL A 100 1.16 13.78 15.33
C VAL A 100 0.97 15.10 16.09
N ARG A 101 1.93 15.47 16.95
CA ARG A 101 1.85 16.70 17.75
C ARG A 101 1.82 17.95 16.87
N ASN A 102 2.66 17.99 15.84
CA ASN A 102 2.74 19.11 14.89
C ASN A 102 1.47 19.21 14.02
N LEU A 103 0.89 18.07 13.67
CA LEU A 103 -0.40 18.04 12.98
C LEU A 103 -1.52 18.59 13.87
N LEU A 104 -1.56 18.19 15.15
CA LEU A 104 -2.55 18.67 16.11
C LEU A 104 -2.42 20.17 16.37
N SER A 105 -1.21 20.70 16.54
CA SER A 105 -1.00 22.14 16.70
C SER A 105 -1.48 22.92 15.46
N PHE A 106 -1.16 22.42 14.27
CA PHE A 106 -1.62 23.05 13.03
C PHE A 106 -3.14 23.01 12.85
N ILE A 107 -3.79 21.88 13.16
CA ILE A 107 -5.25 21.80 13.10
C ILE A 107 -5.87 22.77 14.11
N LYS A 108 -5.29 22.93 15.31
CA LYS A 108 -5.74 23.91 16.31
C LYS A 108 -5.59 25.35 15.84
N GLU A 109 -4.54 25.68 15.09
CA GLU A 109 -4.34 27.01 14.50
C GLU A 109 -5.29 27.26 13.33
N LEU A 110 -5.58 26.21 12.54
CA LEU A 110 -6.48 26.34 11.39
C LEU A 110 -7.96 26.37 11.77
N ALA A 111 -8.33 25.65 12.84
CA ALA A 111 -9.67 25.55 13.35
C ALA A 111 -9.95 26.70 14.32
N ASP A 112 -10.90 27.55 13.98
CA ASP A 112 -11.35 28.60 14.89
C ASP A 112 -11.98 28.00 16.16
N PRO A 113 -12.11 28.76 17.26
CA PRO A 113 -12.67 28.25 18.53
C PRO A 113 -14.06 27.59 18.41
N ARG A 114 -14.82 27.88 17.34
CA ARG A 114 -16.14 27.29 17.03
C ARG A 114 -16.15 26.45 15.74
N GLY A 115 -14.98 26.18 15.16
CA GLY A 115 -14.83 25.47 13.89
C GLY A 115 -15.18 23.98 13.97
N ASN A 116 -15.45 23.41 12.79
CA ASN A 116 -15.71 21.98 12.63
C ASN A 116 -14.56 21.33 11.84
N VAL A 117 -14.02 20.24 12.37
CA VAL A 117 -12.96 19.45 11.73
C VAL A 117 -13.55 18.12 11.28
N TRP A 118 -13.44 17.81 10.00
CA TRP A 118 -13.92 16.57 9.40
C TRP A 118 -12.74 15.72 8.96
N VAL A 119 -12.63 14.50 9.50
CA VAL A 119 -11.61 13.54 9.08
C VAL A 119 -12.23 12.61 8.04
N ILE A 120 -11.68 12.61 6.83
CA ILE A 120 -12.05 11.72 5.71
C ILE A 120 -10.90 10.76 5.48
N ARG A 121 -11.17 9.46 5.45
CA ARG A 121 -10.15 8.44 5.25
C ARG A 121 -10.66 7.31 4.38
N ALA A 122 -9.77 6.64 3.66
CA ALA A 122 -10.09 5.33 3.09
C ALA A 122 -10.14 4.26 4.18
N GLN A 123 -10.86 3.19 3.91
CA GLN A 123 -11.00 2.08 4.84
C GLN A 123 -9.66 1.45 5.25
N ASP A 124 -8.67 1.38 4.37
CA ASP A 124 -7.37 0.76 4.65
C ASP A 124 -6.27 1.76 5.06
N ALA A 125 -6.60 3.05 5.12
CA ALA A 125 -5.75 4.15 5.59
C ALA A 125 -5.68 4.20 7.15
N GLY A 126 -5.51 3.03 7.77
CA GLY A 126 -5.43 2.86 9.22
C GLY A 126 -6.80 2.77 9.90
N LYS A 127 -7.44 1.60 9.86
CA LYS A 127 -8.71 1.33 10.57
C LYS A 127 -8.63 1.62 12.07
N SER A 128 -7.45 1.46 12.67
CA SER A 128 -7.16 1.69 14.08
C SER A 128 -6.56 3.08 14.35
N THR A 129 -6.93 4.09 13.56
CA THR A 129 -6.47 5.49 13.68
C THR A 129 -7.41 6.47 14.44
N PRO A 130 -8.47 6.09 15.20
CA PRO A 130 -8.95 7.02 16.23
C PRO A 130 -7.83 7.48 17.23
N PRO A 131 -6.79 6.68 17.56
CA PRO A 131 -5.74 7.10 18.48
C PRO A 131 -4.60 7.93 17.89
N CYS A 132 -4.51 8.19 16.57
CA CYS A 132 -3.45 9.12 16.13
C CYS A 132 -3.68 10.54 16.65
N PHE A 133 -4.93 10.91 16.94
CA PHE A 133 -5.26 12.20 17.54
C PHE A 133 -5.56 12.10 19.04
N CYS A 134 -5.86 10.91 19.57
CA CYS A 134 -6.07 10.75 21.01
C CYS A 134 -4.73 10.69 21.74
N GLN A 135 -4.39 11.77 22.44
CA GLN A 135 -3.46 11.69 23.56
C GLN A 135 -4.14 11.02 24.76
N GLU A 136 -3.36 10.49 25.70
CA GLU A 136 -3.87 9.97 26.97
C GLU A 136 -4.80 11.01 27.63
N GLY A 137 -6.05 10.65 27.92
CA GLY A 137 -7.05 11.53 28.56
C GLY A 137 -8.19 12.05 27.67
N VAL A 138 -8.25 11.69 26.38
CA VAL A 138 -9.32 12.13 25.46
C VAL A 138 -10.61 11.32 25.64
N LYS A 139 -11.74 12.00 25.93
CA LYS A 139 -13.08 11.40 25.97
C LYS A 139 -13.63 11.22 24.55
N ILE A 140 -13.63 9.99 24.05
CA ILE A 140 -14.30 9.63 22.80
C ILE A 140 -15.78 9.38 23.10
N THR A 141 -16.64 10.32 22.73
CA THR A 141 -18.09 10.12 22.77
C THR A 141 -18.58 9.54 21.45
N LYS A 142 -19.02 8.28 21.44
CA LYS A 142 -19.70 7.69 20.29
C LYS A 142 -21.08 8.36 20.13
N LEU A 143 -21.14 9.45 19.36
CA LEU A 143 -22.41 9.97 18.86
C LEU A 143 -22.85 9.11 17.68
N THR A 144 -24.07 8.61 17.73
CA THR A 144 -24.67 7.77 16.68
C THR A 144 -25.68 8.65 15.94
N GLU A 145 -25.25 9.73 15.29
CA GLU A 145 -26.18 10.73 14.72
C GLU A 145 -26.44 10.59 13.21
N ALA A 146 -25.84 9.63 12.52
CA ALA A 146 -26.28 9.28 11.16
C ALA A 146 -25.89 7.85 10.80
N ALA A 147 -26.88 7.01 10.48
CA ALA A 147 -26.65 5.72 9.85
C ALA A 147 -26.26 5.96 8.39
N VAL A 148 -24.97 5.79 8.06
CA VAL A 148 -24.54 5.68 6.66
C VAL A 148 -24.75 4.22 6.24
N PRO A 149 -25.52 3.93 5.16
CA PRO A 149 -25.80 2.56 4.75
C PRO A 149 -24.49 1.79 4.46
N GLY A 150 -24.33 0.61 5.08
CA GLY A 150 -23.16 -0.27 4.85
C GLY A 150 -22.03 -0.18 5.87
N THR A 151 -22.14 0.63 6.94
CA THR A 151 -21.13 0.69 8.01
C THR A 151 -21.73 0.54 9.41
N THR A 152 -21.13 -0.30 10.26
CA THR A 152 -21.55 -0.54 11.66
C THR A 152 -21.18 0.61 12.63
N LEU A 153 -20.38 1.58 12.18
CA LEU A 153 -19.96 2.75 12.96
C LEU A 153 -20.42 4.01 12.24
N GLY A 154 -21.38 4.73 12.82
CA GLY A 154 -21.76 6.09 12.40
C GLY A 154 -20.62 7.09 12.62
N ILE A 155 -20.83 8.34 12.24
CA ILE A 155 -19.85 9.43 12.39
C ILE A 155 -19.50 9.60 13.88
N LEU A 156 -18.24 9.43 14.25
CA LEU A 156 -17.79 9.57 15.64
C LEU A 156 -17.42 11.02 15.94
N ARG A 157 -17.90 11.56 17.06
CA ARG A 157 -17.49 12.89 17.53
C ARG A 157 -16.41 12.76 18.60
N ILE A 158 -15.25 13.34 18.33
CA ILE A 158 -14.13 13.34 19.27
C ILE A 158 -14.10 14.69 19.99
N GLY A 159 -14.20 14.66 21.33
CA GLY A 159 -14.15 15.83 22.20
C GLY A 159 -12.80 15.94 22.92
N GLY A 160 -12.42 17.14 23.38
CA GLY A 160 -11.25 17.35 24.24
C GLY A 160 -9.89 17.50 23.54
N ILE A 161 -9.83 17.34 22.21
CA ILE A 161 -8.58 17.51 21.43
C ILE A 161 -8.39 18.97 20.98
N LEU A 162 -9.49 19.66 20.65
CA LEU A 162 -9.51 21.03 20.13
C LEU A 162 -9.99 22.01 21.20
N SER A 163 -9.85 23.32 20.95
CA SER A 163 -10.38 24.40 21.79
C SER A 163 -11.85 24.18 22.18
N ALA A 164 -12.27 24.64 23.36
CA ALA A 164 -13.45 24.19 24.10
C ALA A 164 -14.81 24.11 23.36
N LYS A 165 -14.98 24.77 22.20
CA LYS A 165 -16.22 24.71 21.39
C LYS A 165 -16.04 24.08 20.00
N ALA A 166 -14.81 23.83 19.55
CA ALA A 166 -14.54 23.21 18.25
C ALA A 166 -14.89 21.72 18.28
N LYS A 167 -15.44 21.21 17.18
CA LYS A 167 -15.91 19.82 17.08
C LYS A 167 -15.09 19.07 16.04
N MET A 168 -14.64 17.86 16.38
CA MET A 168 -13.98 16.95 15.45
C MET A 168 -14.89 15.75 15.16
N TYR A 169 -15.07 15.45 13.87
CA TYR A 169 -15.88 14.35 13.37
C TYR A 169 -14.98 13.38 12.60
N ASP A 170 -14.92 12.13 13.05
CA ASP A 170 -14.30 11.03 12.31
C ASP A 170 -15.39 10.37 11.45
N THR A 171 -15.21 10.44 10.14
CA THR A 171 -16.11 9.75 9.20
C THR A 171 -15.68 8.30 9.05
N PRO A 172 -16.62 7.35 8.94
CA PRO A 172 -16.26 5.97 8.65
C PRO A 172 -15.46 5.89 7.36
N GLY A 173 -14.46 5.00 7.34
CA GLY A 173 -13.55 4.91 6.20
C GLY A 173 -14.27 4.56 4.90
N LEU A 174 -14.01 5.33 3.85
CA LEU A 174 -14.58 5.12 2.52
C LEU A 174 -14.18 3.73 1.99
N LEU A 175 -15.19 2.94 1.61
CA LEU A 175 -15.01 1.63 1.02
C LEU A 175 -14.67 1.82 -0.45
N HIS A 176 -13.52 1.32 -0.89
CA HIS A 176 -13.13 1.31 -2.29
C HIS A 176 -13.17 -0.13 -2.82
N PRO A 177 -14.15 -0.51 -3.66
CA PRO A 177 -14.31 -1.88 -4.16
C PRO A 177 -13.14 -2.37 -5.05
N TYR A 178 -12.32 -1.43 -5.52
CA TYR A 178 -11.15 -1.69 -6.34
C TYR A 178 -9.89 -2.04 -5.55
N LEU A 179 -9.95 -2.05 -4.21
CA LEU A 179 -8.85 -2.49 -3.34
C LEU A 179 -8.87 -4.01 -3.16
N MET A 180 -7.72 -4.66 -3.36
CA MET A 180 -7.65 -6.12 -3.21
C MET A 180 -7.81 -6.56 -1.75
N SER A 181 -7.29 -5.77 -0.82
CA SER A 181 -7.44 -5.95 0.64
C SER A 181 -8.89 -6.08 1.09
N MET A 182 -9.84 -5.50 0.35
CA MET A 182 -11.27 -5.53 0.66
C MET A 182 -11.98 -6.81 0.21
N ARG A 183 -11.38 -7.56 -0.71
CA ARG A 183 -11.91 -8.84 -1.19
C ARG A 183 -11.33 -10.04 -0.43
N LEU A 184 -10.37 -9.78 0.44
CA LEU A 184 -9.68 -10.81 1.22
C LEU A 184 -10.32 -10.99 2.59
N ASN A 185 -10.32 -12.23 3.08
CA ASN A 185 -10.67 -12.53 4.47
C ASN A 185 -9.69 -11.86 5.43
N ARG A 186 -10.12 -11.62 6.68
CA ARG A 186 -9.34 -10.90 7.69
C ARG A 186 -7.93 -11.47 7.92
N GLU A 187 -7.76 -12.79 7.86
CA GLU A 187 -6.45 -13.44 7.97
C GLU A 187 -5.54 -13.13 6.77
N LYS A 188 -6.08 -13.26 5.55
CA LYS A 188 -5.36 -12.94 4.31
C LYS A 188 -5.06 -11.43 4.20
N GLN A 189 -5.99 -10.59 4.61
CA GLN A 189 -5.80 -9.14 4.69
C GLN A 189 -4.64 -8.78 5.63
N LYS A 190 -4.49 -9.46 6.78
CA LYS A 190 -3.36 -9.24 7.70
C LYS A 190 -2.00 -9.62 7.07
N MET A 191 -1.96 -10.62 6.20
CA MET A 191 -0.73 -11.04 5.51
C MET A 191 -0.31 -10.04 4.43
N VAL A 192 -1.29 -9.54 3.67
CA VAL A 192 -1.07 -8.54 2.61
C VAL A 192 -0.78 -7.15 3.18
N GLU A 193 -1.33 -6.83 4.35
CA GLU A 193 -1.06 -5.56 5.02
C GLU A 193 0.43 -5.42 5.37
N ILE A 194 1.03 -4.33 4.89
CA ILE A 194 2.42 -3.99 5.22
C ILE A 194 2.46 -3.45 6.64
N ARG A 195 3.14 -4.17 7.52
CA ARG A 195 3.26 -3.84 8.97
C ARG A 195 4.69 -3.60 9.44
N LYS A 196 5.66 -4.04 8.63
CA LYS A 196 7.10 -3.86 8.82
C LYS A 196 7.61 -2.94 7.71
N GLU A 197 8.78 -2.34 7.91
CA GLU A 197 9.46 -1.54 6.89
C GLU A 197 9.56 -2.32 5.58
N LEU A 198 9.21 -1.64 4.48
CA LEU A 198 9.22 -2.21 3.15
C LEU A 198 10.64 -2.54 2.70
N GLN A 199 10.85 -3.79 2.33
CA GLN A 199 12.12 -4.25 1.79
C GLN A 199 11.99 -4.47 0.28
N PRO A 200 12.81 -3.80 -0.55
CA PRO A 200 12.83 -4.06 -1.98
C PRO A 200 13.30 -5.49 -2.25
N ARG A 201 12.58 -6.21 -3.10
CA ARG A 201 12.97 -7.55 -3.56
C ARG A 201 13.20 -7.51 -5.07
N THR A 202 14.46 -7.42 -5.46
CA THR A 202 14.89 -7.24 -6.85
C THR A 202 15.23 -8.57 -7.50
N TYR A 203 14.76 -8.76 -8.73
CA TYR A 203 15.03 -9.93 -9.55
C TYR A 203 15.40 -9.50 -10.97
N GLY A 204 16.41 -10.15 -11.55
CA GLY A 204 16.66 -10.08 -12.98
C GLY A 204 15.71 -11.03 -13.69
N MET A 205 14.92 -10.49 -14.62
CA MET A 205 13.97 -11.23 -15.45
C MET A 205 14.41 -11.21 -16.91
N ASN A 206 14.39 -12.37 -17.53
CA ASN A 206 14.51 -12.54 -18.98
C ASN A 206 13.13 -12.71 -19.61
N VAL A 207 13.07 -12.53 -20.92
CA VAL A 207 11.84 -12.77 -21.70
C VAL A 207 11.35 -14.21 -21.48
N GLY A 208 10.05 -14.37 -21.28
CA GLY A 208 9.43 -15.67 -20.98
C GLY A 208 9.50 -16.08 -19.50
N GLN A 209 9.81 -15.14 -18.60
CA GLN A 209 9.72 -15.35 -17.15
C GLN A 209 8.55 -14.61 -16.52
N ALA A 210 8.09 -15.15 -15.38
CA ALA A 210 6.97 -14.65 -14.59
C ALA A 210 7.35 -14.50 -13.11
N VAL A 211 6.93 -13.41 -12.48
CA VAL A 211 7.03 -13.18 -11.03
C VAL A 211 5.64 -13.22 -10.41
N HIS A 212 5.43 -14.18 -9.52
CA HIS A 212 4.21 -14.34 -8.74
C HIS A 212 4.37 -13.69 -7.35
N VAL A 213 3.35 -12.94 -6.95
CA VAL A 213 3.18 -12.38 -5.61
C VAL A 213 2.05 -13.15 -4.93
N GLY A 214 2.41 -14.21 -4.21
CA GLY A 214 1.47 -15.22 -3.73
C GLY A 214 0.57 -15.75 -4.85
N GLY A 215 -0.73 -15.85 -4.57
CA GLY A 215 -1.78 -16.11 -5.58
C GLY A 215 -2.60 -14.86 -5.95
N LEU A 216 -2.06 -13.66 -5.75
CA LEU A 216 -2.83 -12.39 -5.84
C LEU A 216 -2.47 -11.54 -7.06
N MET A 217 -1.22 -11.64 -7.50
CA MET A 217 -0.70 -10.88 -8.63
C MET A 217 0.42 -11.66 -9.32
N ARG A 218 0.50 -11.56 -10.64
CA ARG A 218 1.58 -12.13 -11.45
C ARG A 218 2.02 -11.10 -12.50
N LEU A 219 3.32 -10.98 -12.72
CA LEU A 219 3.89 -10.13 -13.76
C LEU A 219 4.71 -10.99 -14.73
N ASP A 220 4.32 -11.01 -15.99
CA ASP A 220 4.98 -11.78 -17.05
C ASP A 220 5.75 -10.83 -17.97
N LEU A 221 6.98 -11.18 -18.33
CA LEU A 221 7.79 -10.45 -19.31
C LEU A 221 7.68 -11.11 -20.69
N ASN A 222 6.89 -10.50 -21.57
CA ASN A 222 6.57 -11.07 -22.89
C ASN A 222 7.61 -10.67 -23.94
N MET A 223 8.00 -9.39 -23.95
CA MET A 223 8.97 -8.86 -24.90
C MET A 223 9.82 -7.79 -24.20
N ALA A 224 11.10 -7.72 -24.53
CA ALA A 224 12.00 -6.68 -24.07
C ALA A 224 13.03 -6.37 -25.16
N SER A 225 13.42 -5.10 -25.32
CA SER A 225 14.53 -4.69 -26.19
C SER A 225 15.90 -5.10 -25.66
N VAL A 226 15.97 -5.55 -24.40
CA VAL A 226 17.20 -5.84 -23.65
C VAL A 226 17.11 -7.22 -23.01
N GLU A 227 18.26 -7.90 -22.89
CA GLU A 227 18.32 -9.30 -22.45
C GLU A 227 17.79 -9.53 -21.03
N THR A 228 18.15 -8.66 -20.08
CA THR A 228 17.75 -8.81 -18.67
C THR A 228 17.12 -7.54 -18.13
N THR A 229 15.84 -7.58 -17.78
CA THR A 229 15.12 -6.48 -17.13
C THR A 229 15.12 -6.65 -15.63
N TYR A 230 15.41 -5.60 -14.87
CA TYR A 230 15.33 -5.66 -13.41
C TYR A 230 13.93 -5.29 -12.92
N VAL A 231 13.34 -6.19 -12.15
CA VAL A 231 12.03 -5.99 -11.53
C VAL A 231 12.20 -6.01 -10.02
N THR A 232 11.82 -4.91 -9.37
CA THR A 232 11.75 -4.82 -7.92
C THR A 232 10.32 -4.94 -7.45
N VAL A 233 10.04 -5.91 -6.59
CA VAL A 233 8.74 -6.09 -5.97
C VAL A 233 8.71 -5.38 -4.62
N TRP A 234 7.72 -4.51 -4.45
CA TRP A 234 7.41 -3.83 -3.20
C TRP A 234 6.06 -4.33 -2.69
N ALA A 235 6.10 -5.32 -1.81
CA ALA A 235 4.91 -5.94 -1.22
C ALA A 235 5.17 -6.28 0.26
N SER A 236 4.13 -6.68 0.98
CA SER A 236 4.27 -7.15 2.36
C SER A 236 5.31 -8.28 2.45
N PRO A 237 6.21 -8.24 3.45
CA PRO A 237 7.24 -9.25 3.57
C PRO A 237 6.69 -10.65 3.86
N ASN A 238 5.44 -10.73 4.35
CA ASN A 238 4.76 -11.97 4.68
C ASN A 238 4.15 -12.64 3.44
N VAL A 239 4.14 -11.97 2.29
CA VAL A 239 3.70 -12.55 1.01
C VAL A 239 4.90 -13.22 0.33
N SER A 240 4.72 -14.47 -0.07
CA SER A 240 5.72 -15.24 -0.79
C SER A 240 5.89 -14.71 -2.22
N LEU A 241 7.12 -14.74 -2.72
CA LEU A 241 7.44 -14.43 -4.11
C LEU A 241 7.98 -15.68 -4.79
N HIS A 242 7.44 -15.99 -5.96
CA HIS A 242 7.87 -17.14 -6.77
C HIS A 242 8.21 -16.67 -8.18
N ILE A 243 9.31 -17.17 -8.72
CA ILE A 243 9.77 -16.84 -10.07
C ILE A 243 9.83 -18.12 -10.86
N GLY A 244 9.30 -18.09 -12.08
CA GLY A 244 9.26 -19.24 -12.96
C GLY A 244 9.25 -18.82 -14.43
N LYS A 245 9.19 -19.82 -15.30
CA LYS A 245 8.90 -19.61 -16.72
C LYS A 245 7.41 -19.31 -16.89
N THR A 246 7.07 -18.45 -17.84
CA THR A 246 5.67 -18.09 -18.17
C THR A 246 4.86 -19.33 -18.57
N GLU A 247 5.48 -20.31 -19.24
CA GLU A 247 4.86 -21.58 -19.62
C GLU A 247 4.25 -22.35 -18.43
N ASN A 248 4.93 -22.33 -17.28
CA ASN A 248 4.48 -23.04 -16.08
C ASN A 248 3.68 -22.13 -15.14
N ALA A 249 3.48 -20.87 -15.49
CA ALA A 249 2.95 -19.87 -14.58
C ALA A 249 1.49 -20.15 -14.19
N ASP A 250 0.69 -20.71 -15.10
CA ASP A 250 -0.70 -21.06 -14.80
C ASP A 250 -0.80 -22.26 -13.84
N ASP A 251 0.13 -23.21 -13.92
CA ASP A 251 0.20 -24.33 -12.99
C ASP A 251 0.70 -23.90 -11.61
N VAL A 252 1.68 -22.99 -11.58
CA VAL A 252 2.12 -22.34 -10.34
C VAL A 252 0.95 -21.58 -9.72
N TYR A 253 0.19 -20.82 -10.50
CA TYR A 253 -1.00 -20.12 -10.02
C TYR A 253 -2.01 -21.10 -9.41
N LYS A 254 -2.42 -22.15 -10.13
CA LYS A 254 -3.37 -23.16 -9.63
C LYS A 254 -2.92 -23.80 -8.31
N LYS A 255 -1.62 -24.05 -8.13
CA LYS A 255 -1.05 -24.65 -6.91
C LYS A 255 -1.01 -23.68 -5.73
N HIS A 256 -0.80 -22.39 -5.97
CA HIS A 256 -0.60 -21.38 -4.91
C HIS A 256 -1.88 -20.59 -4.58
N VAL A 257 -2.85 -20.59 -5.49
CA VAL A 257 -4.17 -19.99 -5.30
C VAL A 257 -4.93 -20.79 -4.26
N GLY A 258 -5.49 -20.08 -3.28
CA GLY A 258 -6.19 -20.71 -2.16
C GLY A 258 -5.23 -21.26 -1.12
N VAL A 259 -4.26 -22.10 -1.52
CA VAL A 259 -3.60 -23.09 -0.66
C VAL A 259 -2.62 -22.52 0.37
N GLN A 260 -1.82 -21.48 0.08
CA GLN A 260 -0.89 -20.97 1.11
C GLN A 260 -0.20 -19.66 0.71
N LEU A 261 -0.63 -18.56 1.33
CA LEU A 261 0.30 -17.46 1.62
C LEU A 261 1.08 -17.93 2.86
N GLN A 262 2.10 -18.79 2.68
CA GLN A 262 2.91 -19.17 3.83
C GLN A 262 3.63 -17.93 4.35
N ASP A 263 3.44 -17.62 5.62
CA ASP A 263 4.29 -16.66 6.31
C ASP A 263 5.74 -17.14 6.19
N ARG A 264 6.64 -16.24 5.80
CA ARG A 264 8.06 -16.54 5.60
C ARG A 264 8.70 -17.05 6.90
N GLU A 265 8.20 -16.64 8.06
CA GLU A 265 8.64 -17.16 9.36
C GLU A 265 8.22 -18.64 9.55
N ALA A 266 7.02 -19.02 9.09
CA ALA A 266 6.56 -20.41 9.12
C ALA A 266 7.36 -21.31 8.17
N TYR A 267 7.74 -20.83 6.97
CA TYR A 267 8.60 -21.59 6.03
C TYR A 267 10.01 -21.82 6.60
N ARG A 268 10.56 -20.84 7.32
CA ARG A 268 11.87 -20.98 8.00
C ARG A 268 11.84 -22.00 9.13
N LEU A 269 10.77 -22.02 9.93
CA LEU A 269 10.59 -23.00 11.01
C LEU A 269 10.34 -24.41 10.46
N ASN A 270 9.58 -24.54 9.37
CA ASN A 270 9.32 -25.85 8.74
C ASN A 270 10.62 -26.52 8.24
N ASN A 271 11.60 -25.74 7.76
CA ASN A 271 12.91 -26.26 7.37
C ASN A 271 13.83 -26.61 8.56
N TYR A 272 13.56 -26.10 9.76
CA TYR A 272 14.29 -26.48 10.98
C TYR A 272 13.72 -27.73 11.65
N ILE A 273 12.43 -28.02 11.48
CA ILE A 273 11.75 -29.18 12.08
C ILE A 273 12.06 -30.50 11.34
N TRP A 274 12.62 -30.43 10.12
CA TRP A 274 13.13 -31.61 9.40
C TRP A 274 14.45 -32.19 9.97
N LEU A 275 14.97 -31.63 11.06
CA LEU A 275 16.07 -32.19 11.86
C LEU A 275 15.53 -33.00 13.06
N GLY A 276 14.66 -33.97 12.79
CA GLY A 276 14.59 -35.23 13.55
C GLY A 276 14.21 -35.20 15.05
N HIS A 277 13.19 -34.45 15.47
CA HIS A 277 12.62 -34.62 16.83
C HIS A 277 11.18 -35.18 16.83
N PRO A 278 10.89 -36.30 17.56
CA PRO A 278 9.63 -37.03 17.49
C PRO A 278 8.43 -36.37 18.21
N THR A 279 8.58 -35.16 18.78
CA THR A 279 7.50 -34.47 19.51
C THR A 279 6.64 -33.53 18.67
N ALA A 280 6.93 -33.36 17.37
CA ALA A 280 6.21 -32.44 16.48
C ALA A 280 4.80 -32.91 16.07
N ALA A 281 4.44 -34.18 16.31
CA ALA A 281 3.17 -34.76 15.87
C ALA A 281 1.93 -34.13 16.55
N ALA A 282 2.06 -33.58 17.75
CA ALA A 282 0.94 -32.93 18.46
C ALA A 282 0.58 -31.55 17.88
N ILE A 283 1.52 -30.87 17.22
CA ILE A 283 1.28 -29.58 16.54
C ILE A 283 0.64 -29.79 15.16
N PHE A 284 0.88 -30.96 14.54
CA PHE A 284 0.31 -31.34 13.25
C PHE A 284 -1.21 -31.53 13.28
N GLY A 285 -1.79 -31.95 14.41
CA GLY A 285 -3.23 -32.16 14.56
C GLY A 285 -4.07 -30.88 14.40
N CYS A 286 -3.53 -29.73 14.81
CA CYS A 286 -4.24 -28.44 14.69
C CYS A 286 -4.07 -27.81 13.28
N ALA A 287 -2.98 -28.13 12.58
CA ALA A 287 -2.73 -27.69 11.20
C ALA A 287 -3.63 -28.40 10.17
N PHE A 288 -4.05 -29.65 10.44
CA PHE A 288 -4.89 -30.42 9.54
C PHE A 288 -6.35 -29.93 9.51
N CYS A 289 -6.86 -29.36 10.61
CA CYS A 289 -8.21 -28.77 10.64
C CYS A 289 -8.29 -27.46 9.82
N VAL A 290 -7.16 -26.76 9.64
CA VAL A 290 -7.06 -25.55 8.81
C VAL A 290 -7.01 -25.87 7.30
N PHE A 291 -6.62 -27.09 6.93
CA PHE A 291 -6.52 -27.54 5.52
C PHE A 291 -7.88 -27.65 4.82
N SER A 292 -8.96 -27.94 5.55
CA SER A 292 -10.29 -28.22 5.00
C SER A 292 -11.12 -26.96 4.66
N CYS A 293 -10.79 -25.79 5.23
CA CYS A 293 -11.55 -24.56 4.98
C CYS A 293 -11.06 -23.73 3.78
N PHE A 294 -10.06 -24.23 3.02
CA PHE A 294 -9.13 -23.37 2.27
C PHE A 294 -9.33 -23.29 0.75
N ALA A 295 -10.29 -24.00 0.15
CA ALA A 295 -10.47 -24.07 -1.31
C ALA A 295 -11.64 -23.25 -1.89
N ASN A 296 -12.64 -22.82 -1.11
CA ASN A 296 -13.95 -22.43 -1.66
C ASN A 296 -14.17 -20.95 -2.02
N ARG A 297 -13.14 -20.10 -2.11
CA ARG A 297 -13.34 -18.65 -2.33
C ARG A 297 -12.52 -17.99 -3.43
N VAL A 298 -11.84 -18.76 -4.28
CA VAL A 298 -11.17 -18.20 -5.46
C VAL A 298 -12.19 -17.50 -6.38
N SER A 299 -13.40 -18.05 -6.47
CA SER A 299 -14.54 -17.47 -7.19
C SER A 299 -14.97 -16.10 -6.67
N GLU A 300 -14.75 -15.80 -5.39
CA GLU A 300 -15.13 -14.51 -4.77
C GLU A 300 -14.11 -13.39 -5.00
N LEU A 301 -12.87 -13.72 -5.39
CA LEU A 301 -11.84 -12.70 -5.66
C LEU A 301 -12.09 -11.96 -6.98
N GLY A 302 -12.82 -12.60 -7.90
CA GLY A 302 -13.11 -12.11 -9.24
C GLY A 302 -12.40 -12.92 -10.32
N LYS A 303 -12.65 -12.57 -11.60
CA LYS A 303 -12.02 -13.23 -12.75
C LYS A 303 -10.52 -12.92 -12.78
N TRP A 304 -9.69 -13.93 -13.02
CA TRP A 304 -8.25 -13.72 -13.21
C TRP A 304 -8.00 -13.17 -14.61
N GLU A 305 -7.55 -11.92 -14.70
CA GLU A 305 -7.45 -11.18 -15.95
C GLU A 305 -6.04 -10.64 -16.17
N ALA A 306 -5.56 -10.74 -17.40
CA ALA A 306 -4.32 -10.13 -17.84
C ALA A 306 -4.56 -8.70 -18.32
N ARG A 307 -3.68 -7.79 -17.95
CA ARG A 307 -3.55 -6.48 -18.58
C ARG A 307 -2.18 -6.34 -19.19
N GLU A 308 -2.16 -6.13 -20.50
CA GLU A 308 -0.93 -5.84 -21.22
C GLU A 308 -0.49 -4.40 -20.95
N LEU A 309 0.78 -4.23 -20.62
CA LEU A 309 1.39 -2.96 -20.27
C LEU A 309 2.64 -2.79 -21.13
N LYS A 310 2.64 -1.72 -21.94
CA LYS A 310 3.82 -1.28 -22.68
C LYS A 310 4.54 -0.23 -21.86
N VAL A 311 5.81 -0.49 -21.57
CA VAL A 311 6.64 0.35 -20.73
C VAL A 311 7.92 0.68 -21.47
N THR A 312 8.30 1.95 -21.43
CA THR A 312 9.55 2.44 -22.01
C THR A 312 10.43 3.00 -20.90
N GLY A 313 11.73 2.77 -21.01
CA GLY A 313 12.72 3.20 -20.03
C GLY A 313 13.96 3.75 -20.71
N THR A 314 14.49 4.85 -20.19
CA THR A 314 15.65 5.53 -20.78
C THR A 314 16.97 5.05 -20.18
N SER A 315 16.96 4.49 -18.97
CA SER A 315 18.16 4.05 -18.25
C SER A 315 17.89 2.93 -17.25
N TRP A 316 18.92 2.13 -16.97
CA TRP A 316 18.96 1.14 -15.90
C TRP A 316 19.08 1.77 -14.50
N ASP A 317 19.59 3.01 -14.42
CA ASP A 317 19.89 3.72 -13.18
C ASP A 317 18.75 4.59 -12.67
N THR A 318 17.63 4.63 -13.38
CA THR A 318 16.43 5.34 -12.94
C THR A 318 15.24 4.46 -13.26
N ASN A 319 14.50 4.03 -12.24
CA ASN A 319 13.20 3.41 -12.43
C ASN A 319 12.36 4.29 -13.35
N GLY A 320 12.06 3.79 -14.56
CA GLY A 320 11.25 4.52 -15.52
C GLY A 320 9.80 4.56 -15.07
N ILE A 321 9.26 3.41 -14.62
CA ILE A 321 7.83 3.23 -14.39
C ILE A 321 7.58 2.30 -13.19
N VAL A 322 6.58 2.65 -12.38
CA VAL A 322 6.02 1.85 -11.30
C VAL A 322 4.63 1.37 -11.69
N ILE A 323 4.40 0.06 -11.53
CA ILE A 323 3.10 -0.59 -11.72
C ILE A 323 2.53 -0.88 -10.33
N ALA A 324 1.58 -0.08 -9.88
CA ALA A 324 0.95 -0.22 -8.57
C ALA A 324 -0.40 -0.95 -8.68
N ALA A 325 -0.59 -1.97 -7.84
CA ALA A 325 -1.86 -2.67 -7.67
C ALA A 325 -2.44 -2.32 -6.30
N ALA A 326 -3.63 -1.71 -6.31
CA ALA A 326 -4.23 -1.12 -5.12
C ALA A 326 -4.50 -2.19 -4.04
N GLY A 327 -3.96 -1.96 -2.83
CA GLY A 327 -4.04 -2.87 -1.69
C GLY A 327 -3.06 -4.05 -1.68
N LEU A 328 -2.16 -4.21 -2.67
CA LEU A 328 -1.17 -5.31 -2.71
C LEU A 328 0.28 -4.83 -2.66
N GLY A 329 0.57 -3.67 -3.26
CA GLY A 329 1.94 -3.18 -3.44
C GLY A 329 2.20 -2.74 -4.88
N TRP A 330 3.47 -2.66 -5.26
CA TRP A 330 3.86 -2.24 -6.60
C TRP A 330 5.12 -2.92 -7.12
N PHE A 331 5.26 -2.95 -8.45
CA PHE A 331 6.49 -3.31 -9.13
C PHE A 331 7.22 -2.04 -9.59
N SER A 332 8.54 -2.01 -9.43
CA SER A 332 9.39 -1.01 -10.05
C SER A 332 10.25 -1.66 -11.12
N LEU A 333 10.28 -1.05 -12.31
CA LEU A 333 10.97 -1.60 -13.46
C LEU A 333 12.17 -0.73 -13.84
N GLY A 334 13.31 -1.38 -13.99
CA GLY A 334 14.55 -0.81 -14.50
C GLY A 334 14.86 -1.45 -15.83
N LEU A 335 14.67 -0.70 -16.91
CA LEU A 335 14.97 -1.16 -18.26
C LEU A 335 15.47 0.02 -19.11
N LYS A 336 16.32 -0.30 -20.09
CA LYS A 336 16.80 0.63 -21.10
C LYS A 336 16.25 0.19 -22.46
N GLY A 337 15.19 0.82 -22.95
CA GLY A 337 14.49 0.45 -24.18
C GLY A 337 12.98 0.30 -23.96
N GLU A 338 12.37 -0.64 -24.67
CA GLU A 338 10.93 -0.92 -24.55
C GLU A 338 10.72 -2.35 -24.02
N ALA A 339 9.68 -2.53 -23.22
CA ALA A 339 9.24 -3.85 -22.78
C ALA A 339 7.71 -3.94 -22.80
N THR A 340 7.22 -5.12 -23.12
CA THR A 340 5.80 -5.48 -23.05
C THR A 340 5.62 -6.53 -21.96
N LEU A 341 4.82 -6.19 -20.96
CA LEU A 341 4.54 -7.02 -19.80
C LEU A 341 3.06 -7.36 -19.74
N SER A 342 2.73 -8.52 -19.17
CA SER A 342 1.35 -8.84 -18.78
C SER A 342 1.24 -8.86 -17.26
N LEU A 343 0.46 -7.93 -16.70
CA LEU A 343 0.10 -7.95 -15.29
C LEU A 343 -1.22 -8.71 -15.12
N TRP A 344 -1.16 -9.82 -14.40
CA TRP A 344 -2.31 -10.62 -14.03
C TRP A 344 -2.75 -10.30 -12.60
N THR A 345 -4.04 -10.02 -12.45
CA THR A 345 -4.67 -9.85 -11.13
C THR A 345 -6.18 -10.13 -11.23
N CYS A 346 -6.89 -10.02 -10.11
CA CYS A 346 -8.33 -10.19 -10.10
C CYS A 346 -9.04 -8.98 -10.74
N GLY A 347 -10.07 -9.24 -11.55
CA GLY A 347 -10.82 -8.23 -12.30
C GLY A 347 -11.44 -7.17 -11.40
N GLY A 348 -11.36 -5.90 -11.81
CA GLY A 348 -11.87 -4.76 -11.04
C GLY A 348 -10.93 -4.23 -9.96
N ILE A 349 -9.72 -4.77 -9.81
CA ILE A 349 -8.64 -4.11 -9.04
C ILE A 349 -8.08 -2.93 -9.83
N GLU A 350 -7.84 -1.80 -9.16
CA GLU A 350 -7.24 -0.62 -9.78
C GLU A 350 -5.73 -0.85 -9.96
N ILE A 351 -5.27 -0.68 -11.20
CA ILE A 351 -3.86 -0.77 -11.58
C ILE A 351 -3.44 0.60 -12.08
N ILE A 352 -2.34 1.12 -11.54
CA ILE A 352 -1.89 2.48 -11.80
C ILE A 352 -0.43 2.45 -12.24
N LEU A 353 -0.18 3.06 -13.39
CA LEU A 353 1.17 3.37 -13.84
C LEU A 353 1.56 4.75 -13.31
N ARG A 354 2.72 4.84 -12.67
CA ARG A 354 3.22 6.10 -12.10
C ARG A 354 4.73 6.16 -12.06
N GLU A 355 5.23 7.36 -11.80
CA GLU A 355 6.63 7.57 -11.43
C GLU A 355 6.93 6.99 -10.03
N PRO A 356 8.17 6.52 -9.80
CA PRO A 356 8.58 6.01 -8.50
C PRO A 356 8.47 7.06 -7.40
N ALA A 357 8.27 6.59 -6.17
CA ALA A 357 8.41 7.46 -5.01
C ALA A 357 9.90 7.84 -4.85
N PRO A 358 10.19 9.00 -4.24
CA PRO A 358 11.56 9.51 -4.15
C PRO A 358 12.50 8.55 -3.42
N SER A 359 13.77 8.51 -3.84
CA SER A 359 14.79 7.57 -3.32
C SER A 359 14.51 6.08 -3.58
N LEU A 360 13.33 5.71 -4.10
CA LEU A 360 13.02 4.38 -4.62
C LEU A 360 13.33 4.26 -6.11
N GLU A 361 14.09 5.20 -6.67
CA GLU A 361 14.47 5.25 -8.09
C GLU A 361 15.55 4.21 -8.44
N ARG A 362 16.33 3.72 -7.45
CA ARG A 362 17.47 2.81 -7.63
C ARG A 362 17.51 1.64 -6.64
N PRO A 363 16.50 0.76 -6.60
CA PRO A 363 16.42 -0.29 -5.60
C PRO A 363 17.55 -1.33 -5.67
N TRP A 364 18.19 -1.53 -6.83
CA TRP A 364 19.31 -2.47 -7.01
C TRP A 364 20.65 -1.99 -6.42
N ILE A 365 20.88 -0.68 -6.28
CA ILE A 365 22.08 -0.16 -5.60
C ILE A 365 22.03 -0.47 -4.09
N LEU A 366 20.83 -0.60 -3.51
CA LEU A 366 20.67 -1.02 -2.11
C LEU A 366 21.07 -2.48 -1.89
N VAL A 367 21.03 -3.32 -2.94
CA VAL A 367 21.42 -4.74 -2.88
C VAL A 367 22.94 -4.90 -2.92
N THR A 368 23.67 -4.04 -3.63
CA THR A 368 25.13 -4.16 -3.74
C THR A 368 25.88 -3.81 -2.45
N GLN A 369 25.26 -3.06 -1.52
CA GLN A 369 25.88 -2.72 -0.23
C GLN A 369 25.56 -3.70 0.91
N SER A 370 24.61 -4.62 0.74
CA SER A 370 24.23 -5.58 1.78
C SER A 370 24.08 -7.01 1.24
N ASN A 371 25.19 -7.75 1.24
CA ASN A 371 25.24 -9.21 1.07
C ASN A 371 24.65 -9.77 -0.24
N ILE A 372 25.42 -9.68 -1.33
CA ILE A 372 25.34 -10.68 -2.41
C ILE A 372 26.03 -11.96 -1.90
N ARG A 373 25.33 -12.73 -1.06
CA ARG A 373 25.54 -14.18 -0.91
C ARG A 373 24.43 -14.87 -1.67
N CYS A 374 24.47 -14.77 -2.99
CA CYS A 374 23.76 -15.69 -3.86
C CYS A 374 24.39 -17.07 -3.63
N HIS A 375 23.77 -17.93 -2.80
CA HIS A 375 24.09 -19.35 -2.75
C HIS A 375 23.58 -20.01 -4.04
N TRP A 376 24.28 -19.75 -5.13
CA TRP A 376 24.22 -20.56 -6.34
C TRP A 376 25.33 -21.61 -6.18
N LYS A 377 24.97 -22.83 -5.73
CA LYS A 377 25.87 -23.98 -5.92
C LYS A 377 25.65 -24.48 -7.34
N PRO A 378 26.63 -24.39 -8.25
CA PRO A 378 26.53 -25.05 -9.53
C PRO A 378 26.45 -26.56 -9.28
N LYS A 379 25.43 -27.23 -9.79
CA LYS A 379 25.52 -28.68 -9.99
C LYS A 379 26.57 -28.90 -11.07
N GLN A 380 27.77 -29.33 -10.70
CA GLN A 380 28.72 -29.88 -11.65
C GLN A 380 28.10 -31.16 -12.23
N THR A 381 27.59 -31.08 -13.46
CA THR A 381 27.28 -32.25 -14.27
C THR A 381 28.61 -32.81 -14.76
N GLY A 382 29.12 -33.82 -14.06
CA GLY A 382 30.29 -34.59 -14.50
C GLY A 382 29.95 -35.35 -15.77
N ILE A 383 30.64 -35.04 -16.86
CA ILE A 383 30.72 -35.85 -18.07
C ILE A 383 31.66 -37.02 -17.74
N PRO A 384 31.24 -38.29 -17.86
CA PRO A 384 32.15 -39.41 -17.65
C PRO A 384 33.06 -39.54 -18.87
N ASN A 385 34.35 -39.25 -18.70
CA ASN A 385 35.37 -39.56 -19.70
C ASN A 385 35.59 -41.07 -19.73
N LYS A 386 35.22 -41.69 -20.85
CA LYS A 386 35.65 -43.04 -21.22
C LYS A 386 37.09 -43.00 -21.75
N GLU A 387 37.87 -43.96 -21.27
CA GLU A 387 39.01 -44.63 -21.91
C GLU A 387 40.20 -43.79 -22.42
N LYS A 388 41.37 -44.06 -21.81
CA LYS A 388 42.50 -44.68 -22.50
C LYS A 388 43.38 -45.40 -21.46
N ALA A 389 43.40 -46.72 -21.55
CA ALA A 389 44.48 -47.59 -21.08
C ALA A 389 45.02 -48.31 -22.32
#